data_AF-A0A2D6I3H5-F1
#
_entry.id   AF-A0A2D6I3H5-F1
#
_cell.length_a   1.000
_cell.length_b   1.000
_cell.length_c   1.000
_cell.angle_alpha   90.00
_cell.angle_beta   90.00
_cell.angle_gamma   90.00
#
_symmetry.space_group_name_H-M   'P 1'
#
loop_
_entity.id
_entity.type
_entity.pdbx_description
1 polymer ?
#
loop_
_entity_poly.entity_id
_entity_poly.type
_entity_poly.pdbx_seq_one_letter_code
_entity_poly.pdbx_strand_id
1 'polypeptide(L)'
;MTADESLRPITVNAVGIGVATGAYGLSFGAISVASGLDVWQTQFLSLGMFTGASQFALVGILGTGGGALVAVVTALLLGARNSLYALSL
;
A
#
# COMPACT_ATOMS: atom_id res chain seq x y z
N MET A 1 -38.88 4.50 2.91
CA MET A 1 -37.42 4.40 2.80
C MET A 1 -36.98 5.39 1.73
N THR A 2 -36.38 6.51 2.15
CA THR A 2 -35.92 7.57 1.22
C THR A 2 -34.51 7.24 0.72
N ALA A 3 -34.09 7.79 -0.42
CA ALA A 3 -32.76 7.51 -0.98
C ALA A 3 -31.61 7.79 0.01
N ASP A 4 -31.77 8.79 0.88
CA ASP A 4 -30.81 9.14 1.95
C ASP A 4 -30.55 7.98 2.94
N GLU A 5 -31.60 7.24 3.28
CA GLU A 5 -31.58 6.13 4.22
C GLU A 5 -30.77 4.93 3.67
N SER A 6 -30.80 4.74 2.35
CA SER A 6 -30.00 3.71 1.66
C SER A 6 -28.54 4.11 1.47
N LEU A 7 -28.23 5.40 1.37
CA LEU A 7 -26.86 5.89 1.10
C LEU A 7 -26.02 6.03 2.37
N ARG A 8 -26.65 6.27 3.52
CA ARG A 8 -25.98 6.40 4.82
C ARG A 8 -24.98 5.26 5.14
N PRO A 9 -25.31 3.96 5.01
CA PRO A 9 -24.34 2.90 5.27
C PRO A 9 -23.17 2.90 4.29
N ILE A 10 -23.43 3.24 3.01
CA ILE A 10 -22.40 3.34 1.98
C ILE A 10 -21.41 4.46 2.33
N THR A 11 -21.91 5.64 2.70
CA THR A 11 -21.07 6.79 3.08
C THR A 11 -20.22 6.49 4.31
N VAL A 12 -20.82 5.88 5.35
CA VAL A 12 -20.08 5.51 6.58
C VAL A 12 -18.98 4.49 6.26
N ASN A 13 -19.27 3.46 5.47
CA ASN A 13 -18.28 2.47 5.06
C ASN A 13 -17.17 3.09 4.21
N ALA A 14 -17.53 3.94 3.24
CA ALA A 14 -16.55 4.61 2.38
C ALA A 14 -15.62 5.53 3.17
N VAL A 15 -16.16 6.30 4.13
CA VAL A 15 -15.35 7.14 5.03
C VAL A 15 -14.43 6.28 5.89
N GLY A 16 -14.95 5.19 6.46
CA GLY A 16 -14.14 4.26 7.26
C GLY A 16 -12.98 3.66 6.48
N ILE A 17 -13.25 3.19 5.26
CA ILE A 17 -12.21 2.68 4.35
C ILE A 17 -11.21 3.78 4.00
N GLY A 18 -11.69 4.97 3.64
CA GLY A 18 -10.83 6.11 3.28
C GLY A 18 -9.89 6.52 4.42
N VAL A 19 -10.39 6.61 5.66
CA VAL A 19 -9.57 6.93 6.83
C VAL A 19 -8.54 5.84 7.08
N ALA A 20 -8.95 4.57 7.08
CA ALA A 20 -8.06 3.44 7.30
C ALA A 20 -6.95 3.39 6.22
N THR A 21 -7.31 3.44 4.94
CA THR A 21 -6.36 3.42 3.82
C THR A 21 -5.47 4.67 3.80
N GLY A 22 -6.01 5.84 4.14
CA GLY A 22 -5.24 7.08 4.25
C GLY A 22 -4.14 7.00 5.32
N ALA A 23 -4.44 6.38 6.47
CA ALA A 23 -3.45 6.14 7.52
C ALA A 23 -2.29 5.23 7.05
N TYR A 24 -2.58 4.23 6.22
CA TYR A 24 -1.52 3.43 5.57
C TYR A 24 -0.68 4.30 4.60
N GLY A 25 -1.30 5.16 3.81
CA GLY A 25 -0.59 6.07 2.91
C GLY A 25 0.37 7.01 3.65
N LEU A 26 -0.07 7.62 4.75
CA LEU A 26 0.78 8.45 5.61
C LEU A 26 1.96 7.66 6.19
N SER A 27 1.70 6.43 6.63
CA SER A 27 2.74 5.54 7.17
C SER A 27 3.80 5.22 6.12
N PHE A 28 3.39 4.94 4.87
CA PHE A 28 4.32 4.70 3.77
C PHE A 28 5.15 5.93 3.43
N GLY A 29 4.52 7.12 3.41
CA GLY A 29 5.22 8.39 3.19
C GLY A 29 6.29 8.64 4.24
N ALA A 30 5.97 8.44 5.53
CA ALA A 30 6.92 8.58 6.62
C ALA A 30 8.12 7.62 6.49
N ILE A 31 7.86 6.35 6.18
CA ILE A 31 8.92 5.35 5.96
C ILE A 31 9.77 5.71 4.74
N SER A 32 9.17 6.21 3.67
CA SER A 32 9.89 6.60 2.45
C SER A 32 10.83 7.79 2.70
N VAL A 33 10.36 8.82 3.40
CA VAL A 33 11.19 9.96 3.82
C VAL A 33 12.33 9.50 4.74
N ALA A 34 12.02 8.65 5.73
CA ALA A 34 13.04 8.09 6.63
C ALA A 34 14.08 7.23 5.90
N SER A 35 13.69 6.62 4.77
CA SER A 35 14.55 5.80 3.92
C SER A 35 15.29 6.61 2.85
N GLY A 36 15.15 7.94 2.85
CA GLY A 36 15.86 8.84 1.94
C GLY A 36 15.28 8.93 0.53
N LEU A 37 14.05 8.47 0.31
CA LEU A 37 13.37 8.63 -0.98
C LEU A 37 12.84 10.05 -1.13
N ASP A 38 12.90 10.57 -2.35
CA ASP A 38 12.22 11.81 -2.70
C ASP A 38 10.71 11.59 -2.94
N VAL A 39 9.98 12.70 -3.09
CA VAL A 39 8.53 12.68 -3.35
C VAL A 39 8.20 11.90 -4.63
N TRP A 40 8.97 12.08 -5.71
CA TRP A 40 8.67 11.47 -7.00
C TRP A 40 8.93 9.96 -6.98
N GLN A 41 10.01 9.51 -6.35
CA GLN A 41 10.31 8.10 -6.12
C GLN A 41 9.22 7.43 -5.29
N THR A 42 8.78 8.09 -4.22
CA THR A 42 7.70 7.60 -3.36
C THR A 42 6.39 7.49 -4.14
N GLN A 43 6.03 8.50 -4.93
CA GLN A 43 4.82 8.46 -5.75
C GLN A 43 4.91 7.40 -6.86
N PHE A 44 6.05 7.28 -7.54
CA PHE A 44 6.24 6.28 -8.59
C PHE A 44 6.10 4.86 -8.05
N LEU A 45 6.71 4.59 -6.88
CA LEU A 45 6.53 3.31 -6.20
C LEU A 45 5.07 3.08 -5.81
N SER A 46 4.38 4.07 -5.25
CA SER A 46 2.98 3.89 -4.84
C SER A 46 2.01 3.72 -6.01
N LEU A 47 2.27 4.36 -7.15
CA LEU A 47 1.46 4.22 -8.35
C LEU A 47 1.77 2.90 -9.09
N GLY A 48 3.04 2.47 -9.10
CA GLY A 48 3.47 1.25 -9.77
C GLY A 48 3.21 -0.02 -8.97
N MET A 49 3.30 0.05 -7.64
CA MET A 49 3.10 -1.09 -6.74
C MET A 49 1.71 -1.04 -6.12
N PHE A 50 0.74 -1.62 -6.83
CA PHE A 50 -0.64 -1.73 -6.34
C PHE A 50 -0.80 -2.62 -5.10
N THR A 51 0.26 -3.35 -4.74
CA THR A 51 0.33 -4.23 -3.57
C THR A 51 0.94 -3.48 -2.40
N GLY A 52 0.10 -2.88 -1.54
CA GLY A 52 0.54 -2.03 -0.43
C GLY A 52 1.67 -2.64 0.41
N ALA A 53 1.55 -3.90 0.85
CA ALA A 53 2.60 -4.54 1.67
C ALA A 53 3.97 -4.66 0.98
N SER A 54 4.01 -4.84 -0.34
CA SER A 54 5.25 -5.02 -1.09
C SER A 54 6.09 -3.74 -1.16
N GLN A 55 5.47 -2.56 -1.26
CA GLN A 55 6.22 -1.30 -1.24
C GLN A 55 6.79 -1.00 0.15
N PHE A 56 6.07 -1.33 1.22
CA PHE A 56 6.60 -1.23 2.59
C PHE A 56 7.82 -2.14 2.78
N ALA A 57 7.77 -3.37 2.28
CA ALA A 57 8.89 -4.31 2.36
C ALA A 57 10.10 -3.84 1.54
N LEU A 58 9.87 -3.40 0.31
CA LEU A 58 10.92 -2.88 -0.57
C LEU A 58 11.65 -1.70 0.10
N VAL A 59 10.89 -0.66 0.48
CA VAL A 59 11.44 0.56 1.05
C VAL A 59 12.05 0.30 2.42
N GLY A 60 11.41 -0.54 3.27
CA GLY A 60 11.95 -0.87 4.59
C GLY A 60 13.30 -1.61 4.52
N ILE A 61 13.48 -2.51 3.55
CA ILE A 61 14.77 -3.21 3.37
C ILE A 61 15.82 -2.24 2.83
N LEU A 62 15.49 -1.42 1.83
CA LEU A 62 16.42 -0.44 1.28
C LEU A 62 16.83 0.60 2.33
N GLY A 63 15.88 1.14 3.10
CA GLY A 63 16.11 2.14 4.13
C GLY A 63 16.93 1.65 5.32
N THR A 64 16.97 0.33 5.57
CA THR A 64 17.83 -0.29 6.60
C THR A 64 19.21 -0.69 6.08
N GLY A 65 19.55 -0.34 4.82
CA GLY A 65 20.83 -0.67 4.19
C GLY A 65 20.91 -2.09 3.61
N GLY A 66 19.76 -2.77 3.47
CA GLY A 66 19.67 -4.08 2.83
C GLY A 66 19.93 -4.02 1.32
N GLY A 67 20.29 -5.17 0.75
CA GLY A 67 20.56 -5.28 -0.69
C GLY A 67 19.31 -5.15 -1.55
N ALA A 68 19.42 -4.48 -2.70
CA ALA A 68 18.32 -4.29 -3.65
C ALA A 68 17.68 -5.60 -4.11
N LEU A 69 18.48 -6.66 -4.32
CA LEU A 69 17.96 -7.98 -4.68
C LEU A 69 17.05 -8.55 -3.60
N VAL A 70 17.46 -8.44 -2.33
CA VAL A 70 16.67 -8.92 -1.18
C VAL A 70 15.36 -8.15 -1.11
N ALA A 71 15.42 -6.82 -1.23
CA ALA A 71 14.25 -5.95 -1.22
C ALA A 71 13.23 -6.35 -2.30
N VAL A 72 13.71 -6.54 -3.55
CA VAL A 72 12.86 -6.93 -4.69
C VAL A 72 12.27 -8.32 -4.49
N VAL A 73 13.05 -9.31 -4.09
CA VAL A 73 12.55 -10.68 -3.86
C VAL A 73 11.51 -10.69 -2.76
N THR A 74 11.75 -10.01 -1.63
CA THR A 74 10.75 -9.93 -0.55
C THR A 74 9.46 -9.26 -1.03
N ALA A 75 9.57 -8.15 -1.77
CA ALA A 75 8.41 -7.45 -2.34
C ALA A 75 7.62 -8.34 -3.31
N LEU A 76 8.30 -9.09 -4.18
CA LEU A 76 7.69 -10.03 -5.12
C LEU A 76 7.01 -11.20 -4.39
N LEU A 77 7.64 -11.79 -3.38
CA LEU A 77 7.05 -12.87 -2.59
C LEU A 77 5.78 -12.40 -1.85
N LEU A 78 5.81 -11.20 -1.26
CA LEU A 78 4.62 -10.58 -0.68
C LEU A 78 3.54 -10.32 -1.74
N GLY A 79 3.94 -9.96 -2.95
CA GLY A 79 3.02 -9.72 -4.08
C GLY A 79 2.42 -11.01 -4.66
N ALA A 80 3.16 -12.10 -4.66
CA ALA A 80 2.75 -13.38 -5.24
C ALA A 80 1.50 -13.96 -4.58
N ARG A 81 1.23 -13.62 -3.31
CA ARG A 81 0.00 -14.02 -2.61
C ARG A 81 -1.27 -13.55 -3.32
N ASN A 82 -1.21 -12.44 -4.06
CA ASN A 82 -2.36 -11.92 -4.80
C ASN A 82 -2.72 -12.81 -6.00
N SER A 83 -1.72 -13.46 -6.62
CA SER A 83 -1.93 -14.41 -7.72
C SER A 83 -2.67 -15.66 -7.24
N LEU A 84 -2.44 -16.10 -6.01
CA LEU A 84 -3.16 -17.23 -5.42
C LEU A 84 -4.65 -16.90 -5.23
N TYR A 85 -4.97 -15.67 -4.81
CA TYR A 85 -6.37 -15.22 -4.73
C TYR A 85 -7.03 -15.19 -6.11
N ALA A 86 -6.30 -14.74 -7.14
CA ALA A 86 -6.80 -14.74 -8.51
C ALA A 86 -7.13 -16.14 -9.06
N LEU A 87 -6.38 -17.18 -8.64
CA LEU A 87 -6.65 -18.57 -9.02
C LEU A 87 -7.86 -19.18 -8.29
N SER A 88 -8.31 -18.56 -7.19
CA SER A 88 -9.45 -19.03 -6.39
C SER A 88 -10.79 -18.37 -6.74
N LEU A 89 -10.77 -17.42 -7.68
CA LEU A 89 -11.94 -16.73 -8.24
C LEU A 89 -12.40 -17.45 -9.52
#